data_AF-A0A7S0FLV9-F1
#
_entry.id   AF-A0A7S0FLV9-F1
#
_cell.length_a   1.000
_cell.length_b   1.000
_cell.length_c   1.000
_cell.angle_alpha   90.00
_cell.angle_beta   90.00
_cell.angle_gamma   90.00
#
_symmetry.space_group_name_H-M   'P 1'
#
loop_
_entity.id
_entity.type
_entity.pdbx_description
1 polymer ?
#
loop_
_entity_poly.entity_id
_entity_poly.type
_entity_poly.pdbx_seq_one_letter_code
_entity_poly.pdbx_strand_id
1 'polypeptide(L)'
;NHLASVPAAIGGLVSLVEINLDSNLIVALPEEMGALKKLKSLSLKNNSISVETTHFHPTRNPQPLPAALFTETPLTDLNLAGNKMTNTALNDFDGFDKFLER
;
A
#
# COMPACT_ATOMS: atom_id res chain seq x y z
N ASN A 1 15.84 6.24 2.04
CA ASN A 1 15.56 6.92 0.75
C ASN A 1 14.47 7.95 1.00
N HIS A 2 14.45 9.10 0.31
CA HIS A 2 13.44 10.18 0.55
C HIS A 2 12.21 10.05 -0.36
N LEU A 3 11.79 8.82 -0.67
CA LEU A 3 10.70 8.59 -1.61
C LEU A 3 9.38 8.97 -0.94
N ALA A 4 8.76 10.07 -1.38
CA ALA A 4 7.51 10.57 -0.82
C ALA A 4 6.27 9.86 -1.38
N SER A 5 6.35 9.33 -2.60
CA SER A 5 5.25 8.64 -3.28
C SER A 5 5.82 7.59 -4.22
N VAL A 6 5.08 6.50 -4.41
CA VAL A 6 5.41 5.46 -5.39
C VAL A 6 4.72 5.82 -6.71
N PRO A 7 5.43 5.82 -7.85
CA PRO A 7 4.82 6.12 -9.13
C PRO A 7 3.82 5.02 -9.54
N ALA A 8 2.69 5.40 -10.14
CA ALA A 8 1.68 4.49 -10.69
C ALA A 8 2.26 3.44 -11.66
N ALA A 9 3.41 3.74 -12.29
CA ALA A 9 4.15 2.81 -13.13
C ALA A 9 4.52 1.48 -12.42
N ILE A 10 4.54 1.44 -11.08
CA ILE A 10 4.75 0.21 -10.32
C ILE A 10 3.71 -0.86 -10.67
N GLY A 11 2.47 -0.47 -10.98
CA GLY A 11 1.41 -1.42 -11.34
C GLY A 11 1.64 -2.17 -12.65
N GLY A 12 2.49 -1.66 -13.53
CA GLY A 12 2.90 -2.36 -14.74
C GLY A 12 3.80 -3.57 -14.46
N LEU A 13 4.31 -3.72 -13.24
CA LEU A 13 5.24 -4.77 -12.86
C LEU A 13 4.50 -6.05 -12.42
N VAL A 14 3.63 -6.56 -13.29
CA VAL A 14 2.75 -7.74 -13.03
C VAL A 14 3.50 -9.02 -12.63
N SER A 15 4.81 -9.07 -12.82
CA SER A 15 5.66 -10.20 -12.43
C SER A 15 6.40 -10.03 -11.09
N LEU A 16 6.26 -8.88 -10.42
CA LEU A 16 6.84 -8.70 -9.08
C LEU A 16 6.16 -9.61 -8.07
N VAL A 17 6.99 -10.27 -7.26
CA VAL A 17 6.55 -11.16 -6.17
C VAL A 17 6.75 -10.51 -4.81
N GLU A 18 7.78 -9.70 -4.66
CA GLU A 18 8.14 -9.08 -3.39
C GLU A 18 8.55 -7.62 -3.63
N ILE A 19 8.02 -6.71 -2.81
CA ILE A 19 8.36 -5.30 -2.83
C ILE A 19 8.83 -4.91 -1.43
N ASN A 20 10.05 -4.40 -1.34
CA ASN A 20 10.56 -3.79 -0.13
C ASN A 20 10.79 -2.29 -0.35
N LEU A 21 10.02 -1.50 0.38
CA LEU A 21 10.06 -0.04 0.40
C LEU A 21 10.28 0.47 1.82
N ASP A 22 10.97 -0.30 2.67
CA ASP A 22 11.27 0.11 4.03
C ASP A 22 12.08 1.42 4.09
N SER A 23 11.93 2.16 5.19
CA SER A 23 12.74 3.36 5.50
C SER A 23 12.68 4.43 4.41
N ASN A 24 11.46 4.69 3.92
CA ASN A 24 11.13 5.74 2.98
C ASN A 24 10.20 6.80 3.62
N LEU A 25 9.76 7.78 2.83
CA LEU A 25 8.83 8.82 3.28
C LEU A 25 7.48 8.67 2.57
N ILE A 26 7.10 7.45 2.20
CA ILE A 26 5.91 7.18 1.40
C ILE A 26 4.70 7.58 2.22
N VAL A 27 3.91 8.50 1.67
CA VAL A 27 2.65 8.94 2.30
C VAL A 27 1.42 8.21 1.76
N ALA A 28 1.48 7.71 0.53
CA ALA A 28 0.40 7.01 -0.14
C ALA A 28 0.93 6.05 -1.21
N LEU A 29 0.14 5.01 -1.49
CA LEU A 29 0.38 4.06 -2.58
C LEU A 29 -0.62 4.27 -3.72
N PRO A 30 -0.18 4.15 -4.98
CA PRO A 30 -1.07 4.27 -6.14
C PRO A 30 -2.02 3.07 -6.27
N GLU A 31 -3.23 3.28 -6.81
CA GLU A 31 -4.21 2.19 -7.03
C GLU A 31 -3.70 1.10 -7.96
N GLU A 32 -2.78 1.48 -8.85
CA GLU A 32 -2.12 0.60 -9.79
C GLU A 32 -1.32 -0.50 -9.10
N MET A 33 -0.99 -0.40 -7.80
CA MET A 33 -0.44 -1.54 -7.05
C MET A 33 -1.38 -2.75 -7.02
N GLY A 34 -2.69 -2.56 -7.18
CA GLY A 34 -3.66 -3.65 -7.37
C GLY A 34 -3.44 -4.46 -8.66
N ALA A 35 -2.73 -3.90 -9.65
CA ALA A 35 -2.40 -4.62 -10.89
C ALA A 35 -1.26 -5.64 -10.72
N LEU A 36 -0.60 -5.67 -9.56
CA LEU A 36 0.50 -6.58 -9.25
C LEU A 36 0.00 -8.01 -8.95
N LYS A 37 -0.46 -8.72 -9.98
CA LYS A 37 -1.09 -10.05 -9.86
C LYS A 37 -0.22 -11.16 -9.26
N LYS A 38 1.10 -10.96 -9.13
CA LYS A 38 2.02 -11.94 -8.52
C LYS A 38 2.61 -11.51 -7.18
N LEU A 39 2.25 -10.32 -6.67
CA LEU A 39 2.82 -9.80 -5.44
C LEU A 39 2.31 -10.59 -4.23
N LYS A 40 3.25 -11.13 -3.45
CA LYS A 40 3.01 -11.90 -2.23
C LYS A 40 3.45 -11.16 -0.98
N SER A 41 4.55 -10.40 -1.07
CA SER A 41 5.09 -9.69 0.09
C SER A 41 5.32 -8.22 -0.21
N LEU A 42 4.80 -7.35 0.66
CA LEU A 42 4.95 -5.90 0.59
C LEU A 42 5.42 -5.39 1.95
N SER A 43 6.63 -4.85 1.98
CA SER A 43 7.20 -4.19 3.16
C SER A 43 7.26 -2.69 2.95
N LEU A 44 6.57 -1.97 3.82
CA LEU A 44 6.49 -0.51 3.87
C LEU A 44 6.90 -0.01 5.26
N LYS A 45 7.70 -0.79 5.98
CA LYS A 45 8.15 -0.47 7.33
C LYS A 45 8.81 0.90 7.38
N ASN A 46 8.56 1.67 8.44
CA ASN A 46 9.22 2.95 8.69
C ASN A 46 8.99 3.98 7.56
N ASN A 47 7.74 4.10 7.10
CA ASN A 47 7.26 5.11 6.15
C ASN A 47 6.36 6.15 6.83
N SER A 48 5.79 7.06 6.04
CA SER A 48 4.92 8.14 6.52
C SER A 48 3.45 7.95 6.11
N ILE A 49 3.02 6.70 5.90
CA ILE A 49 1.65 6.39 5.50
C ILE A 49 0.72 6.76 6.67
N SER A 50 -0.29 7.58 6.40
CA SER A 50 -1.26 8.04 7.40
C SER A 50 -2.67 8.06 6.78
N VAL A 51 -3.69 7.74 7.58
CA VAL A 51 -5.10 7.84 7.16
C VAL A 51 -5.50 9.26 6.76
N GLU A 52 -4.81 10.27 7.28
CA GLU A 52 -5.13 11.69 7.09
C GLU A 52 -4.78 12.24 5.69
N THR A 53 -3.98 11.53 4.89
CA THR A 53 -3.62 11.99 3.52
C THR A 53 -4.82 12.04 2.58
N THR A 54 -5.96 11.47 3.00
CA THR A 54 -7.27 11.61 2.35
C THR A 54 -7.81 13.05 2.30
N HIS A 55 -7.27 13.98 3.11
CA HIS A 55 -7.83 15.33 3.25
C HIS A 55 -7.08 16.45 2.50
N PHE A 56 -6.04 16.16 1.71
CA PHE A 56 -5.33 17.19 0.92
C PHE A 56 -5.50 17.01 -0.60
N HIS A 57 -6.35 17.86 -1.17
CA HIS A 57 -6.55 18.24 -2.59
C HIS A 57 -7.54 17.47 -3.51
N PRO A 58 -8.30 18.18 -4.38
CA PRO A 58 -9.55 17.74 -5.00
C PRO A 58 -9.43 17.24 -6.46
N THR A 59 -8.26 16.82 -6.95
CA THR A 59 -8.14 16.38 -8.36
C THR A 59 -7.37 15.10 -8.66
N ARG A 60 -6.51 14.57 -7.77
CA ARG A 60 -5.81 13.30 -8.02
C ARG A 60 -5.55 12.54 -6.72
N ASN A 61 -6.17 11.37 -6.65
CA ASN A 61 -6.12 10.32 -5.64
C ASN A 61 -4.79 10.24 -4.84
N PRO A 62 -4.82 10.44 -3.52
CA PRO A 62 -3.93 9.72 -2.62
C PRO A 62 -4.77 8.94 -1.60
N GLN A 63 -5.26 7.77 -2.01
CA GLN A 63 -5.62 6.74 -1.03
C GLN A 63 -4.33 6.28 -0.34
N PRO A 64 -4.29 6.22 1.01
CA PRO A 64 -3.07 5.84 1.72
C PRO A 64 -2.65 4.40 1.40
N LEU A 65 -3.61 3.48 1.33
CA LEU A 65 -3.49 2.16 0.73
C LEU A 65 -4.69 1.92 -0.20
N PRO A 66 -4.50 1.33 -1.40
CA PRO A 66 -5.61 0.96 -2.26
C PRO A 66 -6.24 -0.36 -1.81
N ALA A 67 -7.57 -0.40 -1.69
CA ALA A 67 -8.32 -1.63 -1.42
C ALA A 67 -8.05 -2.72 -2.46
N ALA A 68 -7.79 -2.30 -3.71
CA ALA A 68 -7.38 -3.18 -4.80
C ALA A 68 -6.13 -4.00 -4.47
N LEU A 69 -5.21 -3.52 -3.62
CA LEU A 69 -4.07 -4.34 -3.22
C LEU A 69 -4.53 -5.61 -2.47
N PHE A 70 -5.55 -5.51 -1.63
CA PHE A 70 -6.05 -6.63 -0.84
C PHE A 70 -6.97 -7.56 -1.63
N THR A 71 -7.72 -7.00 -2.59
CA THR A 71 -8.70 -7.76 -3.37
C THR A 71 -8.15 -8.29 -4.69
N GLU A 72 -7.27 -7.53 -5.35
CA GLU A 72 -6.78 -7.81 -6.71
C GLU A 72 -5.42 -8.50 -6.74
N THR A 73 -4.68 -8.53 -5.63
CA THR A 73 -3.36 -9.18 -5.54
C THR A 73 -3.35 -10.34 -4.56
N PRO A 74 -2.50 -11.37 -4.76
CA PRO A 74 -2.35 -12.49 -3.85
C PRO A 74 -1.40 -12.16 -2.69
N LEU A 75 -1.46 -10.95 -2.16
CA LEU A 75 -0.61 -10.51 -1.06
C LEU A 75 -0.93 -11.34 0.18
N THR A 76 0.11 -11.88 0.83
CA THR A 76 0.01 -12.63 2.10
C THR A 76 0.75 -11.92 3.22
N ASP A 77 1.80 -11.19 2.87
CA ASP A 77 2.64 -10.47 3.82
C ASP A 77 2.57 -8.97 3.55
N LEU A 78 2.02 -8.24 4.51
CA LEU A 78 2.02 -6.78 4.51
C LEU A 78 2.66 -6.28 5.80
N ASN A 79 3.79 -5.59 5.67
CA ASN A 79 4.47 -4.98 6.80
C ASN A 79 4.36 -3.46 6.76
N LEU A 80 3.57 -2.89 7.66
CA LEU A 80 3.42 -1.45 7.84
C LEU A 80 3.99 -0.95 9.17
N ALA A 81 4.80 -1.75 9.86
CA ALA A 81 5.35 -1.39 11.15
C ALA A 81 6.14 -0.06 11.09
N GLY A 82 5.95 0.82 12.08
CA GLY A 82 6.62 2.12 12.10
C GLY A 82 6.09 3.14 11.09
N ASN A 83 4.90 2.91 10.51
CA ASN A 83 4.11 3.98 9.88
C ASN A 83 3.26 4.72 10.92
N LYS A 84 2.68 5.85 10.50
CA LYS A 84 1.64 6.54 11.28
C LYS A 84 0.29 5.79 11.23
N MET A 85 0.07 5.05 10.14
CA MET A 85 -1.03 4.13 9.98
C MET A 85 -0.85 2.92 10.91
N THR A 86 -1.84 2.69 11.77
CA THR A 86 -1.86 1.57 12.72
C THR A 86 -2.53 0.35 12.09
N ASN A 87 -2.18 -0.85 12.56
CA ASN A 87 -2.86 -2.09 12.12
C ASN A 87 -4.37 -1.97 12.31
N THR A 88 -4.83 -1.39 13.42
CA THR A 88 -6.25 -1.15 13.68
C THR A 88 -6.91 -0.28 12.61
N ALA A 89 -6.22 0.73 12.08
CA ALA A 89 -6.72 1.53 10.99
C ALA A 89 -6.69 0.78 9.65
N LEU A 90 -5.80 -0.21 9.48
CA LEU A 90 -5.80 -1.11 8.33
C LEU A 90 -6.98 -2.07 8.33
N ASN A 91 -7.34 -2.56 9.51
CA ASN A 91 -8.48 -3.47 9.67
C ASN A 91 -9.81 -2.83 9.24
N ASP A 92 -9.88 -1.50 9.17
CA ASP A 92 -11.04 -0.75 8.68
C ASP A 92 -11.07 -0.61 7.14
N PHE A 93 -9.98 -0.98 6.44
CA PHE A 93 -9.94 -0.92 4.98
C PHE A 93 -10.79 -2.01 4.32
N ASP A 94 -11.55 -1.60 3.30
CA ASP A 94 -12.32 -2.51 2.47
C ASP A 94 -11.40 -3.55 1.80
N GLY A 95 -11.76 -4.83 1.95
CA GLY A 95 -10.98 -5.96 1.42
C GLY A 95 -9.80 -6.41 2.28
N PHE A 96 -9.44 -5.71 3.36
CA PHE A 96 -8.34 -6.17 4.24
C PHE A 96 -8.69 -7.46 5.01
N ASP A 97 -9.96 -7.66 5.33
CA ASP A 97 -10.46 -8.91 5.92
C ASP A 97 -10.13 -10.13 5.03
N LYS A 98 -10.39 -10.01 3.71
CA LYS A 98 -9.99 -11.04 2.73
C LYS A 98 -8.48 -11.25 2.64
N PHE A 99 -7.67 -10.25 2.99
CA PHE A 99 -6.22 -10.40 3.06
C PHE A 99 -5.82 -11.20 4.32
N LEU A 100 -6.50 -11.01 5.45
CA LEU A 100 -6.26 -11.77 6.68
C LEU A 100 -6.70 -13.24 6.59
N GLU A 101 -7.73 -13.53 5.79
CA GLU A 101 -8.29 -14.89 5.63
C GLU A 101 -7.51 -15.79 4.65
N ARG A 102 -6.47 -15.29 3.99
CA ARG A 102 -5.69 -16.04 2.98
C ARG A 102 -4.43 -16.67 3.53
#